data_AF-A0A553N054-F1
#
_entry.id   AF-A0A553N054-F1
#
_cell.length_a   1.000
_cell.length_b   1.000
_cell.length_c   1.000
_cell.angle_alpha   90.00
_cell.angle_beta   90.00
_cell.angle_gamma   90.00
#
_symmetry.space_group_name_H-M   'P 1'
#
loop_
_entity.id
_entity.type
_entity.pdbx_description
1 polymer ?
#
loop_
_entity_poly.entity_id
_entity_poly.type
_entity_poly.pdbx_seq_one_letter_code
_entity_poly.pdbx_strand_id
1 'polypeptide(L)'
;MRELGEPLYVEVRLLDRRDANMRMVLDKCWATAYSEAQGLPQWLFLQHGCPYNDEHHLTTMLPVANSGLSVPSHHRRFVVTMFELLEHAPQMFIHCSTSVCHPSTNESFEADSRTSEYMASEDRNYRTEL
;
A
#
# COMPACT_ATOMS: atom_id res chain seq x y z
N MET A 1 -2.30 -24.93 -5.08
CA MET A 1 -3.58 -24.25 -4.85
C MET A 1 -3.37 -23.46 -3.58
N ARG A 2 -3.70 -22.17 -3.53
CA ARG A 2 -3.58 -21.39 -2.29
C ARG A 2 -4.83 -21.66 -1.44
N GLU A 3 -4.64 -22.05 -0.19
CA GLU A 3 -5.73 -22.37 0.73
C GLU A 3 -6.13 -21.16 1.58
N LEU A 4 -7.31 -21.22 2.19
CA LEU A 4 -7.68 -20.27 3.24
C LEU A 4 -6.70 -20.30 4.41
N GLY A 5 -6.45 -19.13 4.98
CA GLY A 5 -5.47 -18.97 6.04
C GLY A 5 -4.02 -19.01 5.56
N GLU A 6 -3.74 -19.25 4.27
CA GLU A 6 -2.38 -19.11 3.75
C GLU A 6 -2.00 -17.63 3.60
N PRO A 7 -0.84 -17.22 4.14
CA PRO A 7 -0.39 -15.84 4.03
C PRO A 7 -0.06 -15.45 2.58
N LEU A 8 -0.47 -14.26 2.19
CA LEU A 8 -0.11 -13.59 0.97
C LEU A 8 0.90 -12.49 1.27
N TYR A 9 2.16 -12.73 0.88
CA TYR A 9 3.25 -11.77 1.02
C TYR A 9 3.24 -10.81 -0.16
N VAL A 10 3.10 -9.52 0.13
CA VAL A 10 3.04 -8.46 -0.88
C VAL A 10 4.22 -7.52 -0.71
N GLU A 11 4.91 -7.23 -1.81
CA GLU A 11 5.93 -6.19 -1.87
C GLU A 11 5.55 -5.16 -2.94
N VAL A 12 5.52 -3.90 -2.54
CA VAL A 12 5.39 -2.75 -3.44
C VAL A 12 6.73 -2.04 -3.46
N ARG A 13 7.28 -1.77 -4.65
CA ARG A 13 8.62 -1.19 -4.82
C ARG A 13 8.68 -0.14 -5.93
N LEU A 14 9.47 0.91 -5.73
CA LEU A 14 9.85 1.81 -6.81
C LEU A 14 10.85 1.12 -7.74
N LEU A 15 10.62 1.22 -9.05
CA LEU A 15 11.55 0.74 -10.08
C LEU A 15 12.38 1.91 -10.62
N ASP A 16 13.61 1.62 -11.03
CA ASP A 16 14.49 2.55 -11.75
C ASP A 16 14.75 3.90 -11.07
N ARG A 17 14.58 3.97 -9.75
CA ARG A 17 14.98 5.10 -8.91
C ARG A 17 16.12 4.71 -8.00
N ARG A 18 17.11 5.60 -7.87
CA ARG A 18 18.30 5.40 -7.01
C ARG A 18 18.45 6.47 -5.93
N ASP A 19 17.56 7.46 -5.93
CA ASP A 19 17.62 8.53 -4.94
C ASP A 19 17.16 8.01 -3.58
N ALA A 20 18.10 7.85 -2.65
CA ALA A 20 17.84 7.39 -1.30
C ALA A 20 17.00 8.38 -0.47
N ASN A 21 16.94 9.65 -0.87
CA ASN A 21 16.09 10.64 -0.23
C ASN A 21 14.62 10.45 -0.61
N MET A 22 14.31 9.80 -1.73
CA MET A 22 12.93 9.45 -2.05
C MET A 22 12.41 8.41 -1.06
N ARG A 23 11.21 8.64 -0.55
CA ARG A 23 10.47 7.70 0.30
C ARG A 23 9.18 7.32 -0.39
N MET A 24 8.98 6.02 -0.64
CA MET A 24 7.67 5.51 -1.04
C MET A 24 6.73 5.59 0.16
N VAL A 25 5.50 6.05 -0.06
CA VAL A 25 4.39 5.97 0.89
C VAL A 25 3.32 5.08 0.27
N LEU A 26 2.86 4.10 1.04
CA LEU A 26 1.77 3.21 0.68
C LEU A 26 0.55 3.71 1.43
N ASP A 27 -0.50 4.13 0.72
CA ASP A 27 -1.67 4.78 1.33
C ASP A 27 -2.82 3.78 1.50
N LYS A 28 -3.36 3.30 0.38
CA LYS A 28 -4.46 2.35 0.36
C LYS A 28 -4.05 1.08 -0.36
N CYS A 29 -4.32 -0.09 0.19
CA CYS A 29 -4.25 -1.35 -0.55
C CYS A 29 -5.55 -2.11 -0.35
N TRP A 30 -6.04 -2.71 -1.43
CA TRP A 30 -7.29 -3.45 -1.41
C TRP A 30 -7.28 -4.55 -2.45
N ALA A 31 -8.23 -5.47 -2.33
CA ALA A 31 -8.50 -6.47 -3.35
C ALA A 31 -9.90 -6.32 -3.95
N THR A 32 -10.05 -6.78 -5.18
CA THR A 32 -11.30 -6.91 -5.92
C THR A 32 -11.42 -8.31 -6.53
N ALA A 33 -12.64 -8.77 -6.80
CA ALA A 33 -12.89 -10.04 -7.49
C ALA A 33 -12.61 -9.96 -9.02
N TYR A 34 -12.48 -8.74 -9.54
CA TYR A 34 -12.28 -8.43 -10.96
C TYR A 34 -11.01 -7.60 -11.15
N SER A 35 -10.51 -7.51 -12.38
CA SER A 35 -9.31 -6.74 -12.72
C SER A 35 -9.44 -5.24 -12.45
N GLU A 36 -10.66 -4.72 -12.42
CA GLU A 36 -10.92 -3.29 -12.27
C GLU A 36 -10.73 -2.87 -10.82
N ALA A 37 -9.87 -1.87 -10.60
CA ALA A 37 -9.55 -1.34 -9.27
C ALA A 37 -10.77 -0.77 -8.53
N GLN A 38 -11.78 -0.28 -9.25
CA GLN A 38 -13.04 0.23 -8.68
C GLN A 38 -14.13 -0.84 -8.60
N GLY A 39 -13.84 -2.08 -8.99
CA GLY A 39 -14.79 -3.18 -8.92
C GLY A 39 -15.26 -3.44 -7.48
N LEU A 40 -16.48 -3.94 -7.34
CA LEU A 40 -17.05 -4.39 -6.07
C LEU A 40 -17.22 -5.91 -6.07
N PRO A 41 -17.17 -6.55 -4.89
CA PRO A 41 -16.81 -5.99 -3.59
C PRO A 41 -15.31 -5.59 -3.49
N GLN A 42 -14.99 -4.71 -2.54
CA GLN A 42 -13.61 -4.32 -2.19
C GLN A 42 -13.27 -4.82 -0.78
N TRP A 43 -12.10 -5.42 -0.62
CA TRP A 43 -11.54 -5.80 0.68
C TRP A 43 -10.34 -4.93 0.99
N LEU A 44 -10.47 -4.05 1.98
CA LEU A 44 -9.42 -3.09 2.35
C LEU A 44 -8.38 -3.77 3.23
N PHE A 45 -7.11 -3.76 2.80
CA PHE A 45 -6.00 -4.27 3.61
C PHE A 45 -5.28 -3.15 4.34
N LEU A 46 -5.06 -2.03 3.65
CA LEU A 46 -4.43 -0.83 4.19
C LEU A 46 -5.29 0.39 3.90
N GLN A 47 -5.36 1.31 4.86
CA GLN A 47 -5.95 2.64 4.71
C GLN A 47 -5.06 3.65 5.44
N HIS A 48 -4.70 4.75 4.76
CA HIS A 48 -3.75 5.74 5.27
C HIS A 48 -2.40 5.12 5.73
N GLY A 49 -1.97 4.06 5.05
CA GLY A 49 -0.73 3.32 5.32
C GLY A 49 -0.76 2.39 6.53
N CYS A 50 -1.90 2.27 7.21
CA CYS A 50 -2.08 1.40 8.36
C CYS A 50 -2.93 0.17 8.01
N PRO A 51 -2.70 -1.00 8.65
CA PRO A 51 -3.59 -2.15 8.58
C PRO A 51 -5.05 -1.76 8.86
N TYR A 52 -5.94 -2.14 7.95
CA TYR A 52 -7.38 -1.99 8.15
C TYR A 52 -7.88 -3.11 9.07
N ASN A 53 -8.77 -2.75 10.01
CA ASN A 53 -9.32 -3.71 10.96
C ASN A 53 -10.60 -4.33 10.39
N ASP A 54 -10.56 -5.62 10.09
CA ASP A 54 -11.65 -6.38 9.49
C ASP A 54 -11.55 -7.83 9.99
N GLU A 55 -12.67 -8.41 10.41
CA GLU A 55 -12.67 -9.74 11.03
C GLU A 55 -12.36 -10.87 10.02
N HIS A 56 -12.53 -10.62 8.72
CA HIS A 56 -12.38 -11.63 7.68
C HIS A 56 -10.94 -11.78 7.19
N HIS A 57 -10.05 -10.83 7.54
CA HIS A 57 -8.66 -10.89 7.14
C HIS A 57 -7.73 -10.14 8.11
N LEU A 58 -6.48 -10.58 8.21
CA LEU A 58 -5.46 -9.91 9.01
C LEU A 58 -4.36 -9.37 8.10
N THR A 59 -4.06 -8.09 8.25
CA THR A 59 -2.93 -7.44 7.58
C THR A 59 -1.84 -7.09 8.58
N THR A 60 -0.59 -7.46 8.30
CA THR A 60 0.58 -7.11 9.12
C THR A 60 1.68 -6.48 8.27
N MET A 61 2.16 -5.31 8.69
CA MET A 61 3.30 -4.65 8.04
C MET A 61 4.60 -5.40 8.36
N LEU A 62 5.41 -5.64 7.34
CA LEU A 62 6.70 -6.31 7.49
C LEU A 62 7.83 -5.28 7.45
N PRO A 63 8.80 -5.35 8.38
CA PRO A 63 9.94 -4.46 8.36
C PRO A 63 10.80 -4.71 7.12
N VAL A 64 11.23 -3.62 6.49
CA VAL A 64 12.19 -3.64 5.36
C VAL A 64 13.61 -3.29 5.84
N ALA A 65 13.75 -2.70 7.03
CA ALA A 65 15.05 -2.42 7.62
C ALA A 65 15.89 -3.70 7.73
N ASN A 66 17.20 -3.59 7.50
CA ASN A 66 18.16 -4.70 7.61
C ASN A 66 17.93 -5.87 6.65
N SER A 67 17.21 -5.67 5.55
CA SER A 67 16.94 -6.70 4.53
C SER A 67 18.04 -6.84 3.46
N GLY A 68 19.15 -6.11 3.58
CA GLY A 68 20.24 -6.10 2.58
C GLY A 68 19.93 -5.32 1.30
N LEU A 69 18.77 -4.66 1.22
CA LEU A 69 18.40 -3.79 0.09
C LEU A 69 19.22 -2.49 0.10
N SER A 70 19.62 -2.02 -1.07
CA SER A 70 20.40 -0.78 -1.23
C SER A 70 19.62 0.47 -0.81
N VAL A 71 18.30 0.51 -1.04
CA VAL A 71 17.44 1.64 -0.69
C VAL A 71 16.13 1.14 -0.06
N PRO A 72 16.13 0.79 1.25
CA PRO A 72 14.94 0.26 1.93
C PRO A 72 13.72 1.19 1.89
N SER A 73 13.92 2.51 1.78
CA SER A 73 12.84 3.50 1.71
C SER A 73 11.93 3.36 0.47
N HIS A 74 12.40 2.66 -0.57
CA HIS A 74 11.67 2.42 -1.82
C HIS A 74 10.75 1.21 -1.79
N HIS A 75 10.78 0.42 -0.71
CA HIS A 75 10.00 -0.79 -0.60
C HIS A 75 9.01 -0.69 0.55
N ARG A 76 7.86 -1.33 0.37
CA ARG A 76 6.89 -1.62 1.43
C ARG A 76 6.50 -3.08 1.32
N ARG A 77 6.49 -3.76 2.46
CA ARG A 77 6.13 -5.17 2.57
C ARG A 77 5.02 -5.32 3.59
N PHE A 78 4.06 -6.15 3.27
CA PHE A 78 3.02 -6.56 4.21
C PHE A 78 2.60 -7.99 3.89
N VAL A 79 1.96 -8.61 4.86
CA VAL A 79 1.34 -9.93 4.71
C VAL A 79 -0.15 -9.81 4.98
N VAL A 80 -0.95 -10.46 4.14
CA VAL A 80 -2.40 -10.57 4.33
C VAL A 80 -2.74 -12.04 4.51
N THR A 81 -3.50 -12.35 5.54
CA THR A 81 -4.07 -13.68 5.76
C THR A 81 -5.58 -13.57 5.70
N MET A 82 -6.19 -14.25 4.73
CA MET A 82 -7.65 -14.31 4.59
C MET A 82 -8.19 -15.48 5.38
N PHE A 83 -9.21 -15.26 6.20
CA PHE A 83 -9.81 -16.32 7.03
C PHE A 83 -11.15 -16.81 6.48
N GLU A 84 -11.80 -16.04 5.62
CA GLU A 84 -13.03 -16.46 4.95
C GLU A 84 -12.83 -16.69 3.46
N LEU A 85 -13.35 -17.83 2.97
CA LEU A 85 -13.46 -18.02 1.53
C LEU A 85 -14.47 -17.00 1.08
N LEU A 86 -14.02 -16.08 0.25
CA LEU A 86 -14.93 -15.31 -0.55
C LEU A 86 -15.47 -16.33 -1.56
N GLU A 87 -16.54 -17.06 -1.20
CA GLU A 87 -17.11 -18.18 -1.98
C GLU A 87 -17.39 -17.80 -3.44
N HIS A 88 -17.44 -16.50 -3.74
CA HIS A 88 -17.72 -15.90 -5.04
C HIS A 88 -16.50 -15.22 -5.69
N ALA A 89 -15.29 -15.35 -5.14
CA ALA A 89 -14.06 -14.75 -5.69
C ALA A 89 -12.96 -15.80 -5.84
N PRO A 90 -13.02 -16.66 -6.89
CA PRO A 90 -11.99 -17.66 -7.16
C PRO A 90 -10.60 -17.05 -7.45
N GLN A 91 -10.57 -15.75 -7.72
CA GLN A 91 -9.39 -14.95 -7.97
C GLN A 91 -9.53 -13.60 -7.26
N MET A 92 -8.41 -13.08 -6.76
CA MET A 92 -8.31 -11.74 -6.21
C MET A 92 -7.29 -10.93 -7.00
N PHE A 93 -7.60 -9.67 -7.25
CA PHE A 93 -6.68 -8.69 -7.83
C PHE A 93 -6.32 -7.69 -6.75
N ILE A 94 -5.03 -7.53 -6.47
CA ILE A 94 -4.55 -6.58 -5.47
C ILE A 94 -4.23 -5.25 -6.15
N HIS A 95 -4.74 -4.18 -5.57
CA HIS A 95 -4.51 -2.81 -5.98
C HIS A 95 -3.90 -2.04 -4.83
N CYS A 96 -2.99 -1.12 -5.12
CA CYS A 96 -2.42 -0.23 -4.12
C CYS A 96 -2.27 1.19 -4.69
N SER A 97 -2.60 2.18 -3.86
CA SER A 97 -2.31 3.59 -4.08
C SER A 97 -0.98 3.93 -3.40
N THR A 98 -0.10 4.57 -4.14
CA THR A 98 1.24 4.95 -3.65
C THR A 98 1.56 6.39 -4.02
N SER A 99 2.26 7.08 -3.14
CA SER A 99 2.89 8.36 -3.41
C SER A 99 4.39 8.30 -3.13
N VAL A 100 5.14 9.26 -3.68
CA VAL A 100 6.58 9.39 -3.43
C VAL A 100 6.82 10.75 -2.82
N CYS A 101 7.43 10.76 -1.64
CA CYS A 101 7.77 11.96 -0.91
C CYS A 101 9.28 12.19 -0.97
N HIS A 102 9.69 13.44 -1.14
CA HIS A 102 11.04 13.89 -0.84
C HIS A 102 11.00 14.63 0.50
N PRO A 103 11.86 14.29 1.47
CA PRO A 103 11.99 15.09 2.68
C PRO A 103 12.53 16.47 2.26
N SER A 104 11.67 17.48 2.31
CA SER A 104 12.11 18.87 2.29
C SER A 104 12.89 19.11 3.59
N THR A 105 13.93 19.94 3.55
CA THR A 105 14.85 20.19 4.67
C THR A 105 14.19 20.88 5.88
N ASN A 106 12.86 20.98 5.95
CA ASN A 106 12.17 21.85 6.91
C ASN A 106 10.91 21.27 7.58
N GLU A 107 10.65 19.96 7.51
CA GLU A 107 9.51 19.37 8.23
C GLU A 107 9.96 18.20 9.12
N SER A 108 10.07 18.49 10.41
CA SER A 108 10.17 17.50 11.48
C SER A 108 8.83 16.75 11.56
N PHE A 109 8.75 15.60 10.90
CA PHE A 109 7.65 14.67 11.08
C PHE A 109 7.79 13.95 12.42
N GLU A 110 7.14 14.50 13.44
CA GLU A 110 6.74 13.73 14.62
C GLU A 110 5.56 12.87 14.19
N ALA A 111 5.73 11.55 14.19
CA ALA A 111 4.66 10.63 13.82
C ALA A 111 3.65 10.57 14.96
N ASP A 112 2.75 11.55 15.04
CA ASP A 112 1.60 11.47 15.92
C ASP A 112 0.52 10.60 15.28
N SER A 113 0.14 9.55 15.99
CA SER A 113 -0.87 8.55 15.60
C SER A 113 -2.30 9.10 15.53
N ARG A 114 -2.50 10.42 15.63
CA ARG A 114 -3.82 11.04 15.74
C ARG A 114 -4.00 12.34 14.96
N THR A 115 -3.44 12.49 13.76
CA THR A 115 -4.03 13.35 12.71
C THR A 115 -3.27 13.17 11.39
N SER A 116 -3.90 12.65 10.34
CA SER A 116 -3.36 12.75 8.97
C SER A 116 -3.69 14.14 8.44
N GLU A 117 -2.77 15.10 8.60
CA GLU A 117 -2.79 16.30 7.77
C GLU A 117 -2.28 15.93 6.37
N TYR A 118 -3.21 15.97 5.41
CA TYR A 118 -2.95 15.81 3.99
C TYR A 118 -2.03 16.95 3.52
N MET A 119 -0.80 16.62 3.12
CA MET A 119 -0.08 17.40 2.13
C MET A 119 -0.17 16.68 0.79
N ALA A 120 -1.26 16.94 0.06
CA ALA A 120 -1.31 16.62 -1.36
C ALA A 120 -0.26 17.49 -2.07
N SER A 121 0.78 16.90 -2.64
CA SER A 121 1.69 17.67 -3.50
C SER A 121 0.91 18.12 -4.73
N GLU A 122 0.86 19.42 -4.94
CA GLU A 122 0.11 20.09 -5.99
C GLU A 122 0.37 19.53 -7.39
N ASP A 123 -0.73 19.49 -8.14
CA ASP A 123 -0.87 19.16 -9.56
C ASP A 123 0.28 19.70 -10.43
N ARG A 124 0.84 18.80 -11.26
CA ARG A 124 1.46 19.19 -12.52
C ARG A 124 0.90 18.38 -13.69
N ASN A 125 -0.17 18.94 -14.22
CA ASN A 125 -0.47 19.10 -15.65
C ASN A 125 -0.74 17.82 -16.47
N TYR A 126 -2.01 17.45 -16.58
CA TYR A 126 -2.59 16.97 -17.83
C TYR A 126 -3.68 17.96 -18.27
N ARG A 127 -3.33 18.74 -19.29
CA ARG A 127 -4.20 19.61 -20.06
C ARG A 127 -5.18 18.72 -20.84
N THR A 128 -6.46 18.76 -20.48
CA THR A 128 -7.53 18.27 -21.35
C THR A 128 -8.06 19.47 -22.13
N GLU A 129 -7.81 19.48 -23.43
CA GLU A 129 -8.51 20.37 -24.36
C GLU A 129 -9.94 19.85 -24.56
N LEU A 130 -10.92 20.75 -24.43
CA LEU A 130 -12.22 20.71 -25.12
C LEU A 130 -12.40 22.07 -25.80
#